data_AF-A0A661FIQ2-F1
#
_entry.id   AF-A0A661FIQ2-F1
#
_cell.length_a   1.000
_cell.length_b   1.000
_cell.length_c   1.000
_cell.angle_alpha   90.00
_cell.angle_beta   90.00
_cell.angle_gamma   90.00
#
_symmetry.space_group_name_H-M   'P 1'
#
loop_
_entity.id
_entity.type
_entity.pdbx_description
1 polymer ?
#
loop_
_entity_poly.entity_id
_entity_poly.type
_entity_poly.pdbx_seq_one_letter_code
_entity_poly.pdbx_strand_id
1 'polypeptide(L)'
;MIKIKIKLKLKEAFTEVRTLITHPMDTGRMKNAGGEIIPAHFIQEIRIEHNDRIVATCLLGSPVSKNPFLKLRFKGGKRGDVVRISWVDNKGDRGTNELAIP
;
A
#
# COMPACT_ATOMS: atom_id res chain seq x y z
N MET A 1 7.31 -13.49 3.01
CA MET A 1 7.49 -12.54 1.89
C MET A 1 6.25 -11.67 1.79
N ILE A 2 6.39 -10.37 2.03
CA ILE A 2 5.30 -9.39 1.90
C ILE A 2 5.00 -9.23 0.40
N LYS A 3 3.73 -9.36 0.01
CA LYS A 3 3.28 -9.30 -1.38
C LYS A 3 2.42 -8.07 -1.60
N ILE A 4 2.61 -7.41 -2.74
CA ILE A 4 1.78 -6.29 -3.19
C ILE A 4 0.94 -6.75 -4.38
N LYS A 5 -0.38 -6.72 -4.24
CA LYS A 5 -1.31 -6.94 -5.36
C LYS A 5 -1.84 -5.60 -5.84
N ILE A 6 -1.62 -5.29 -7.11
CA ILE A 6 -2.08 -4.06 -7.75
C ILE A 6 -3.18 -4.41 -8.74
N LYS A 7 -4.26 -3.62 -8.73
CA LYS A 7 -5.29 -3.66 -9.76
C LYS A 7 -5.58 -2.24 -10.21
N LEU A 8 -5.41 -2.01 -11.51
CA LEU A 8 -5.66 -0.73 -12.16
C LEU A 8 -6.95 -0.82 -12.97
N LYS A 9 -7.71 0.26 -12.99
CA LYS A 9 -8.89 0.40 -13.84
C LYS A 9 -8.91 1.80 -14.44
N LEU A 10 -8.66 1.87 -15.74
CA LEU A 10 -8.85 3.09 -16.51
C LEU A 10 -10.35 3.39 -16.65
N LYS A 11 -10.71 4.65 -16.41
CA LYS A 11 -12.02 5.24 -16.67
C LYS A 11 -11.83 6.53 -17.46
N GLU A 12 -12.88 7.00 -18.12
CA GLU A 12 -12.82 8.15 -19.05
C GLU A 12 -12.12 9.38 -18.47
N ALA A 13 -12.31 9.68 -17.18
CA ALA A 13 -11.74 10.86 -16.52
C ALA A 13 -10.65 10.56 -15.48
N PHE A 14 -10.48 9.31 -15.07
CA PHE A 14 -9.60 8.95 -13.95
C PHE A 14 -9.10 7.52 -14.04
N THR A 15 -7.97 7.26 -13.38
CA THR A 15 -7.48 5.91 -13.14
C THR A 15 -7.75 5.54 -11.70
N GLU A 16 -8.43 4.41 -11.49
CA GLU A 16 -8.62 3.82 -10.17
C GLU A 16 -7.49 2.84 -9.87
N VAL A 17 -6.80 3.07 -8.75
CA VAL A 17 -5.74 2.20 -8.24
C VAL A 17 -6.26 1.49 -7.00
N ARG A 18 -6.18 0.17 -7.01
CA ARG A 18 -6.47 -0.68 -5.86
C ARG A 18 -5.20 -1.44 -5.51
N THR A 19 -4.77 -1.33 -4.27
CA THR A 19 -3.62 -2.08 -3.76
C THR A 19 -4.01 -2.86 -2.51
N LEU A 20 -3.52 -4.10 -2.43
CA LEU A 20 -3.62 -4.95 -1.27
C LEU A 20 -2.21 -5.41 -0.91
N ILE A 21 -1.74 -5.02 0.27
CA ILE A 21 -0.40 -5.36 0.76
C ILE A 21 -0.56 -6.43 1.84
N THR A 22 0.09 -7.58 1.68
CA THR A 22 0.07 -8.65 2.70
C THR A 22 1.01 -8.29 3.84
N HIS A 23 0.48 -7.65 4.89
CA HIS A 23 1.25 -7.15 6.03
C HIS A 23 0.51 -7.40 7.36
N PRO A 24 1.20 -7.75 8.47
CA PRO A 24 0.58 -8.06 9.76
C PRO A 24 -0.18 -6.87 10.38
N MET A 25 0.39 -5.67 10.35
CA MET A 25 -0.18 -4.45 10.95
C MET A 25 -0.46 -4.61 12.46
N ASP A 26 0.54 -5.10 13.20
CA ASP A 26 0.45 -5.26 14.64
C ASP A 26 0.48 -3.91 15.35
N THR A 27 -0.47 -3.71 16.27
CA THR A 27 -0.70 -2.42 16.94
C THR A 27 0.23 -2.17 18.13
N GLY A 28 0.96 -3.19 18.60
CA GLY A 28 1.72 -3.10 19.86
C GLY A 28 0.88 -3.33 21.12
N ARG A 29 -0.42 -3.60 20.99
CA ARG A 29 -1.36 -3.72 22.12
C ARG A 29 -1.88 -5.14 22.35
N MET A 30 -1.73 -6.01 21.35
CA MET A 30 -2.19 -7.40 21.42
C MET A 30 -1.19 -8.27 22.15
N LYS A 31 -1.68 -9.33 22.79
CA LYS A 31 -0.87 -10.38 23.41
C LYS A 31 -0.94 -11.66 22.60
N ASN A 32 0.16 -12.41 22.55
CA ASN A 32 0.17 -13.76 21.99
C ASN A 32 -0.46 -14.76 22.96
N ALA A 33 -0.56 -16.03 22.55
CA ALA A 33 -1.12 -17.10 23.38
C ALA A 33 -0.32 -17.35 24.69
N GLY A 34 0.96 -16.97 24.72
CA GLY A 34 1.81 -17.02 25.91
C GLY A 34 1.67 -15.80 26.83
N GLY A 35 0.82 -14.83 26.50
CA GLY A 35 0.60 -13.62 27.30
C GLY A 35 1.60 -12.48 27.06
N GLU A 36 2.57 -12.65 26.15
CA GLU A 36 3.57 -11.65 25.81
C GLU A 36 3.00 -10.61 24.84
N ILE A 37 3.44 -9.36 24.96
CA ILE A 37 3.02 -8.28 24.06
C ILE A 37 3.65 -8.47 22.68
N ILE A 38 2.82 -8.43 21.64
CA ILE A 38 3.28 -8.43 20.25
C ILE A 38 3.79 -7.01 19.93
N PRO A 39 5.08 -6.82 19.59
CA PRO A 39 5.61 -5.50 19.26
C PRO A 39 4.90 -4.86 18.07
N ALA A 40 4.81 -3.53 18.07
CA ALA A 40 4.18 -2.81 16.96
C ALA A 40 4.93 -3.06 15.64
N HIS A 41 4.19 -3.47 14.62
CA HIS A 41 4.73 -3.72 13.28
C HIS A 41 3.71 -3.30 12.23
N PHE A 42 3.86 -2.11 11.70
CA PHE A 42 2.91 -1.50 10.78
C PHE A 42 3.62 -0.70 9.69
N ILE A 43 2.99 -0.66 8.52
CA ILE A 43 3.41 0.19 7.39
C ILE A 43 3.25 1.65 7.83
N GLN A 44 4.28 2.46 7.62
CA GLN A 44 4.28 3.89 7.94
C GLN A 44 3.90 4.74 6.74
N GLU A 45 4.38 4.38 5.55
CA GLU A 45 4.14 5.14 4.33
C GLU A 45 3.83 4.20 3.17
N ILE A 46 2.84 4.57 2.37
CA ILE A 46 2.60 4.03 1.04
C ILE A 46 2.64 5.19 0.05
N ARG A 47 3.49 5.09 -0.97
CA ARG A 47 3.59 6.06 -2.05
C ARG A 47 3.09 5.43 -3.35
N ILE A 48 2.32 6.22 -4.10
CA ILE A 48 1.80 5.84 -5.40
C ILE A 48 2.24 6.87 -6.42
N GLU A 49 2.87 6.38 -7.49
CA GLU A 49 3.50 7.19 -8.52
C GLU A 49 2.95 6.78 -9.88
N HIS A 50 2.68 7.76 -10.74
CA HIS A 50 2.25 7.60 -12.12
C HIS A 50 3.30 8.22 -13.02
N ASN A 51 4.00 7.41 -13.82
CA ASN A 51 5.16 7.82 -14.64
C ASN A 51 6.13 8.73 -13.83
N ASP A 52 6.57 8.23 -12.66
CA ASP A 52 7.49 8.90 -11.72
C ASP A 52 6.96 10.17 -11.02
N ARG A 53 5.70 10.55 -11.28
CA ARG A 53 5.02 11.61 -10.53
C ARG A 53 4.24 11.02 -9.37
N ILE A 54 4.53 11.48 -8.16
CA ILE A 54 3.74 11.13 -6.97
C ILE A 54 2.31 11.65 -7.15
N VAL A 55 1.35 10.72 -7.16
CA VAL A 55 -0.09 11.05 -7.19
C VAL A 55 -0.72 10.93 -5.81
N ALA A 56 -0.13 10.14 -4.91
CA ALA A 56 -0.56 10.05 -3.53
C ALA A 56 0.59 9.56 -2.62
N THR A 57 0.62 10.13 -1.42
CA THR A 57 1.37 9.59 -0.28
C THR A 57 0.38 9.36 0.85
N CYS A 58 0.31 8.13 1.34
CA CYS A 58 -0.56 7.73 2.43
C CYS A 58 0.30 7.41 3.65
N LEU A 59 0.16 8.21 4.69
CA LEU A 59 0.77 7.94 5.98
C LEU A 59 -0.18 7.05 6.79
N LEU A 60 0.31 5.88 7.16
CA LEU A 60 -0.43 4.89 7.91
C LEU A 60 0.11 4.82 9.35
N GLY A 61 -0.76 4.38 10.26
CA GLY A 61 -0.40 4.16 11.65
C GLY A 61 -0.82 2.78 12.13
N SER A 62 -0.58 2.52 13.41
CA SER A 62 -0.98 1.30 14.08
C SER A 62 -2.49 0.94 14.02
N PRO A 63 -3.48 1.86 13.89
CA PRO A 63 -4.89 1.44 13.87
C PRO A 63 -5.37 0.88 12.52
N VAL A 64 -4.49 0.76 11.52
CA VAL A 64 -4.85 0.19 10.22
C VAL A 64 -4.87 -1.34 10.30
N SER A 65 -5.93 -1.96 9.79
CA SER A 65 -6.12 -3.41 9.84
C SER A 65 -5.06 -4.20 9.06
N LYS A 66 -4.86 -5.46 9.49
CA LYS A 66 -4.07 -6.47 8.77
C LYS A 66 -4.45 -6.52 7.29
N ASN A 67 -3.45 -6.71 6.44
CA ASN A 67 -3.55 -6.68 4.99
C ASN A 67 -4.17 -5.38 4.45
N PRO A 68 -3.49 -4.22 4.62
CA PRO A 68 -4.07 -2.93 4.26
C PRO A 68 -4.47 -2.90 2.79
N PHE A 69 -5.74 -2.53 2.57
CA PHE A 69 -6.33 -2.30 1.28
C PHE A 69 -6.52 -0.81 1.06
N LEU A 70 -5.94 -0.28 -0.01
CA LEU A 70 -6.07 1.12 -0.39
C LEU A 70 -6.71 1.20 -1.78
N LYS A 71 -7.71 2.05 -1.89
CA LYS A 71 -8.39 2.38 -3.14
C LYS A 71 -8.36 3.88 -3.32
N LEU A 72 -7.74 4.34 -4.38
CA LEU A 72 -7.68 5.75 -4.75
C LEU A 72 -8.03 5.95 -6.21
N ARG A 73 -8.29 7.20 -6.56
CA ARG A 73 -8.49 7.64 -7.94
C ARG A 73 -7.62 8.86 -8.15
N PHE A 74 -6.90 8.90 -9.26
CA PHE A 74 -6.22 10.10 -9.72
C PHE A 74 -6.74 10.47 -11.11
N LYS A 75 -6.78 11.78 -11.40
CA LYS A 75 -7.27 12.27 -12.70
C LYS A 75 -6.27 11.92 -13.80
N GLY A 76 -6.78 11.47 -14.94
CA GLY A 76 -5.97 11.07 -16.09
C GLY A 76 -5.39 9.66 -15.99
N GLY A 77 -4.26 9.45 -16.66
CA GLY A 77 -3.71 8.14 -16.99
C GLY A 77 -4.11 7.69 -18.40
N LYS A 78 -3.21 6.96 -19.06
CA LYS A 78 -3.40 6.39 -20.39
C LYS A 78 -2.98 4.93 -20.37
N ARG A 79 -3.51 4.14 -21.31
CA ARG A 79 -3.09 2.75 -21.48
C ARG A 79 -1.59 2.68 -21.71
N GLY A 80 -0.91 1.79 -20.99
CA GLY A 80 0.54 1.64 -21.03
C GLY A 80 1.32 2.54 -20.04
N ASP A 81 0.68 3.53 -19.41
CA ASP A 81 1.35 4.29 -18.34
C ASP A 81 1.64 3.39 -17.14
N VAL A 82 2.75 3.65 -16.46
CA VAL A 82 3.20 2.85 -15.32
C VAL A 82 2.70 3.47 -14.02
N VAL A 83 2.05 2.65 -13.19
CA VAL A 83 1.74 2.99 -11.80
C VAL A 83 2.64 2.17 -10.89
N ARG A 84 3.50 2.85 -10.14
CA ARG A 84 4.38 2.26 -9.13
C ARG A 84 3.81 2.49 -7.73
N ILE A 85 3.80 1.45 -6.91
CA ILE A 85 3.39 1.49 -5.51
C ILE A 85 4.55 1.00 -4.66
N SER A 86 4.98 1.84 -3.74
CA SER A 86 6.01 1.50 -2.75
C SER A 86 5.49 1.68 -1.34
N TRP A 87 6.01 0.89 -0.40
CA TRP A 87 5.71 1.03 1.02
C TRP A 87 6.96 0.85 1.87
N VAL A 88 6.93 1.43 3.07
CA VAL A 88 7.94 1.24 4.13
C VAL A 88 7.24 1.07 5.47
N ASP A 89 7.74 0.17 6.30
CA ASP A 89 7.23 -0.07 7.65
C ASP A 89 8.17 0.45 8.75
N ASN A 90 7.68 0.42 9.99
CA ASN A 90 8.40 0.90 11.16
C ASN A 90 9.61 0.04 11.57
N LYS A 91 9.84 -1.10 10.92
CA LYS A 91 11.01 -1.96 11.12
C LYS A 91 12.04 -1.80 10.00
N GLY A 92 11.77 -0.95 9.02
CA GLY A 92 12.64 -0.68 7.88
C GLY A 92 12.45 -1.63 6.70
N ASP A 93 11.49 -2.57 6.78
CA ASP A 93 11.13 -3.36 5.61
C ASP A 93 10.40 -2.46 4.62
N ARG A 94 10.62 -2.77 3.34
CA ARG A 94 10.06 -2.01 2.24
C ARG A 94 9.77 -2.93 1.07
N GLY A 95 8.84 -2.50 0.22
CA GLY A 95 8.53 -3.20 -1.01
C GLY A 95 8.09 -2.24 -2.08
N THR A 96 8.34 -2.61 -3.32
CA THR A 96 7.84 -1.89 -4.49
C THR A 96 7.21 -2.88 -5.46
N ASN A 97 6.16 -2.46 -6.15
CA ASN A 97 5.61 -3.19 -7.29
C ASN A 97 5.01 -2.18 -8.27
N GLU A 98 4.99 -2.53 -9.53
CA GLU A 98 4.52 -1.68 -10.61
C GLU A 98 3.61 -2.45 -11.56
N LEU A 99 2.69 -1.72 -12.18
CA LEU A 99 1.77 -2.29 -13.15
C LEU A 99 1.45 -1.23 -14.20
N ALA A 100 1.45 -1.65 -15.47
CA ALA A 100 0.97 -0.81 -16.55
C ALA A 100 -0.56 -0.72 -16.54
N ILE A 101 -1.11 0.46 -16.81
CA ILE A 101 -2.55 0.65 -16.98
C ILE A 101 -3.02 -0.18 -18.19
N PRO A 102 -4.03 -1.07 -18.02
CA PRO A 102 -4.53 -1.93 -19.08
C PRO A 102 -5.36 -1.18 -20.12
#